data_AF-A0A0D2H9A0-F1
#
_entry.id   AF-A0A0D2H9A0-F1
#
_cell.length_a   1.000
_cell.length_b   1.000
_cell.length_c   1.000
_cell.angle_alpha   90.00
_cell.angle_beta   90.00
_cell.angle_gamma   90.00
#
_symmetry.space_group_name_H-M   'P 1'
#
loop_
_entity.id
_entity.type
_entity.pdbx_description
1 polymer ?
#
loop_
_entity_poly.entity_id
_entity_poly.type
_entity_poly.pdbx_seq_one_letter_code
_entity_poly.pdbx_strand_id
1 'polypeptide(L)'
;MVRDADDDDALIRKLAARLKHNEEEVERAYSRASRNVRTVLRRQELNTIRPTTDRPVCRFLGEEQLVKVLGTLPLEVALLALARVYDECHVTLCKALQAARKGQPHHEAFTHDPCVDLQLLTDQLGRHQEVVEDQILLVAITDDHTPLRAAWKPLPPMSFDHLPRLSSLSQVLPGEQSPCHEYAGIGGGGGSDIISASLLGHLLQRHRKQMDLLISTRTWATGSQGKKGSKMGIKREIYNHDGPAREAHGQAVAGTFRVKEGTSAEGRDLETIPLPHHSQIFIVLDQGESTSEIPENDKADLRDQFRAVLAQAKPPIDTVLIVDTGGDVFGADETGGTTPDQDFRVQRAIRTLSSSYNLVTAVVSPGVDAPDDAPQKALKAGGMVYKPTEAEKAMLLNLLASEYKMDGSDPSRFGKTILALQARLRGVVGWTSLDLPTYVVDTWDNPWNSFVYIRDCMSDIILMPTIKLLPLIEPSSKGR
;
A
#
# COMPACT_ATOMS: atom_id res chain seq x y z
N MET A 1 -24.72 -18.17 -6.85
CA MET A 1 -24.62 -19.39 -6.00
C MET A 1 -24.63 -20.68 -6.83
N VAL A 2 -25.72 -21.11 -7.48
CA VAL A 2 -25.71 -22.39 -8.25
C VAL A 2 -24.76 -22.33 -9.47
N ARG A 3 -24.75 -21.23 -10.23
CA ARG A 3 -23.81 -21.05 -11.36
C ARG A 3 -22.35 -20.92 -10.96
N ASP A 4 -22.08 -20.52 -9.72
CA ASP A 4 -20.70 -20.30 -9.27
C ASP A 4 -19.99 -21.62 -8.94
N ALA A 5 -20.74 -22.61 -8.45
CA ALA A 5 -20.20 -23.94 -8.17
C ALA A 5 -19.87 -24.71 -9.46
N ASP A 6 -20.74 -24.64 -10.48
CA ASP A 6 -20.52 -25.32 -11.76
C ASP A 6 -19.26 -24.80 -12.49
N ASP A 7 -18.97 -23.50 -12.38
CA ASP A 7 -17.78 -22.88 -12.96
C ASP A 7 -16.49 -23.34 -12.22
N ASP A 8 -16.56 -23.47 -10.89
CA ASP A 8 -15.42 -23.90 -10.07
C ASP A 8 -15.09 -25.40 -10.29
N ASP A 9 -16.09 -26.27 -10.40
CA ASP A 9 -15.89 -27.70 -10.71
C ASP A 9 -15.23 -27.92 -12.08
N ALA A 10 -15.63 -27.12 -13.08
CA ALA A 10 -15.01 -27.16 -14.41
C ALA A 10 -13.54 -26.71 -14.36
N LEU A 11 -13.25 -25.63 -13.61
CA LEU A 11 -11.89 -25.14 -13.39
C LEU A 11 -11.02 -26.18 -12.68
N ILE A 12 -11.51 -26.80 -11.60
CA ILE A 12 -10.77 -27.80 -10.81
C ILE A 12 -10.39 -29.00 -11.70
N ARG A 13 -11.33 -29.53 -12.48
CA ARG A 13 -11.06 -30.62 -13.44
C ARG A 13 -9.97 -30.26 -14.44
N LYS A 14 -10.03 -29.04 -14.98
CA LYS A 14 -9.05 -28.55 -15.95
C LYS A 14 -7.68 -28.40 -15.29
N LEU A 15 -7.62 -27.83 -14.08
CA LEU A 15 -6.37 -27.70 -13.31
C LEU A 15 -5.76 -29.07 -13.00
N ALA A 16 -6.55 -30.03 -12.54
CA ALA A 16 -6.10 -31.40 -12.28
C ALA A 16 -5.50 -32.06 -13.52
N ALA A 17 -6.19 -31.97 -14.67
CA ALA A 17 -5.70 -32.50 -15.93
C ALA A 17 -4.38 -31.84 -16.38
N ARG A 18 -4.27 -30.50 -16.29
CA ARG A 18 -3.09 -29.76 -16.75
C ARG A 18 -1.88 -29.92 -15.82
N LEU A 19 -2.11 -29.90 -14.51
CA LEU A 19 -1.08 -30.10 -13.48
C LEU A 19 -0.66 -31.58 -13.36
N LYS A 20 -1.45 -32.51 -13.89
CA LYS A 20 -1.28 -33.98 -13.76
C LYS A 20 -1.40 -34.48 -12.31
N HIS A 21 -2.36 -33.93 -11.57
CA HIS A 21 -2.70 -34.35 -10.20
C HIS A 21 -4.09 -34.98 -10.16
N ASN A 22 -4.41 -35.65 -9.06
CA ASN A 22 -5.76 -36.17 -8.83
C ASN A 22 -6.74 -35.00 -8.60
N GLU A 23 -7.97 -35.14 -9.12
CA GLU A 23 -9.02 -34.11 -8.98
C GLU A 23 -9.35 -33.80 -7.52
N GLU A 24 -9.46 -34.80 -6.65
CA GLU A 24 -9.76 -34.62 -5.22
C GLU A 24 -8.60 -33.94 -4.47
N GLU A 25 -7.36 -34.10 -4.94
CA GLU A 25 -6.20 -33.39 -4.38
C GLU A 25 -6.22 -31.91 -4.76
N VAL A 26 -6.51 -31.62 -6.03
CA VAL A 26 -6.64 -30.25 -6.52
C VAL A 26 -7.84 -29.55 -5.91
N GLU A 27 -8.99 -30.20 -5.77
CA GLU A 27 -10.17 -29.65 -5.11
C GLU A 27 -9.87 -29.25 -3.66
N ARG A 28 -9.17 -30.12 -2.91
CA ARG A 28 -8.76 -29.82 -1.53
C ARG A 28 -7.80 -28.65 -1.46
N ALA A 29 -6.79 -28.62 -2.33
CA ALA A 29 -5.82 -27.52 -2.39
C ALA A 29 -6.49 -26.19 -2.79
N TYR A 30 -7.35 -26.21 -3.81
CA TYR A 30 -8.10 -25.05 -4.28
C TYR A 30 -9.04 -24.51 -3.20
N SER A 31 -9.80 -25.37 -2.53
CA SER A 31 -10.73 -24.97 -1.46
C SER A 31 -10.02 -24.37 -0.24
N ARG A 32 -8.79 -24.80 0.05
CA ARG A 32 -7.94 -24.25 1.12
C ARG A 32 -7.20 -22.99 0.71
N ALA A 33 -7.06 -22.72 -0.58
CA ALA A 33 -6.36 -21.54 -1.07
C ALA A 33 -7.08 -20.25 -0.66
N SER A 34 -6.30 -19.20 -0.42
CA SER A 34 -6.80 -17.86 -0.14
C SER A 34 -7.84 -17.42 -1.18
N ARG A 35 -8.83 -16.63 -0.75
CA ARG A 35 -9.93 -16.15 -1.60
C ARG A 35 -9.42 -15.60 -2.94
N ASN A 36 -8.38 -14.76 -2.90
CA ASN A 36 -7.89 -14.09 -4.09
C ASN A 36 -7.07 -14.99 -5.03
N VAL A 37 -6.50 -16.11 -4.56
CA VAL A 37 -5.97 -17.16 -5.44
C VAL A 37 -7.11 -17.73 -6.29
N ARG A 38 -8.22 -18.11 -5.64
CA ARG A 38 -9.40 -18.65 -6.33
C ARG A 38 -10.03 -17.63 -7.28
N THR A 39 -10.19 -16.38 -6.84
CA THR A 39 -10.71 -15.28 -7.67
C THR A 39 -9.88 -15.10 -8.94
N VAL A 40 -8.55 -15.07 -8.84
CA VAL A 40 -7.68 -14.85 -10.00
C VAL A 40 -7.71 -16.04 -10.97
N LEU A 41 -7.61 -17.27 -10.46
CA LEU A 41 -7.69 -18.47 -11.30
C LEU A 41 -9.05 -18.55 -12.04
N ARG A 42 -10.13 -18.24 -11.33
CA ARG A 42 -11.48 -18.21 -11.90
C ARG A 42 -11.65 -17.10 -12.93
N ARG A 43 -11.15 -15.89 -12.65
CA ARG A 43 -11.15 -14.77 -13.60
C ARG A 43 -10.49 -15.17 -14.92
N GLN A 44 -9.30 -15.78 -14.85
CA GLN A 44 -8.59 -16.21 -16.04
C GLN A 44 -9.39 -17.23 -16.85
N GLU A 45 -9.98 -18.24 -16.20
CA GLU A 45 -10.74 -19.28 -16.88
C GLU A 45 -12.00 -18.74 -17.54
N LEU A 46 -12.80 -17.98 -16.79
CA LEU A 46 -14.06 -17.42 -17.29
C LEU A 46 -13.85 -16.53 -18.50
N ASN A 47 -12.84 -15.65 -18.46
CA ASN A 47 -12.59 -14.75 -19.56
C ASN A 47 -11.97 -15.48 -20.78
N THR A 48 -11.27 -16.58 -20.56
CA THR A 48 -10.75 -17.42 -21.65
C THR A 48 -11.90 -18.14 -22.39
N ILE A 49 -12.90 -18.64 -21.66
CA ILE A 49 -14.07 -19.30 -22.27
C ILE A 49 -15.02 -18.28 -22.89
N ARG A 50 -15.16 -17.10 -22.28
CA ARG A 50 -16.13 -16.06 -22.67
C ARG A 50 -15.45 -14.69 -22.83
N PRO A 51 -14.57 -14.53 -23.84
CA PRO A 51 -13.89 -13.26 -24.04
C PRO A 51 -14.90 -12.17 -24.42
N THR A 52 -14.73 -10.98 -23.85
CA THR A 52 -15.48 -9.78 -24.27
C THR A 52 -14.50 -8.65 -24.57
N THR A 53 -14.89 -7.73 -25.45
CA THR A 53 -14.06 -6.55 -25.79
C THR A 53 -13.77 -5.66 -24.59
N ASP A 54 -14.70 -5.61 -23.64
CA ASP A 54 -14.56 -4.83 -22.40
C ASP A 54 -13.71 -5.54 -21.33
N ARG A 55 -13.39 -6.82 -21.55
CA ARG A 55 -12.62 -7.67 -20.63
C ARG A 55 -11.55 -8.45 -21.41
N PRO A 56 -10.54 -7.75 -21.97
CA PRO A 56 -9.47 -8.41 -22.70
C PRO A 56 -8.71 -9.37 -21.79
N VAL A 57 -8.22 -10.46 -22.37
CA VAL A 57 -7.48 -11.52 -21.69
C VAL A 57 -6.09 -11.62 -22.27
N CYS A 58 -5.10 -11.79 -21.39
CA CYS A 58 -3.74 -12.09 -21.83
C CYS A 58 -3.67 -13.51 -22.42
N ARG A 59 -3.24 -13.61 -23.67
CA ARG A 59 -2.83 -14.86 -24.30
C ARG A 59 -1.42 -15.22 -23.86
N PHE A 60 -1.19 -16.48 -23.51
CA PHE A 60 0.09 -16.94 -22.97
C PHE A 60 0.80 -17.88 -23.95
N LEU A 61 2.04 -17.55 -24.35
CA LEU A 61 2.91 -18.50 -25.05
C LEU A 61 3.64 -19.37 -24.04
N GLY A 62 3.59 -20.69 -24.22
CA GLY A 62 4.26 -21.64 -23.32
C GLY A 62 3.51 -21.95 -22.02
N GLU A 63 2.25 -21.54 -21.89
CA GLU A 63 1.45 -21.77 -20.67
C GLU A 63 1.34 -23.25 -20.29
N GLU A 64 1.12 -24.13 -21.26
CA GLU A 64 1.04 -25.58 -21.03
C GLU A 64 2.35 -26.15 -20.47
N GLN A 65 3.50 -25.62 -20.89
CA GLN A 65 4.80 -26.03 -20.36
C GLN A 65 4.97 -25.50 -18.94
N LEU A 66 4.60 -24.24 -18.67
CA LEU A 66 4.62 -23.67 -17.33
C LEU A 66 3.79 -24.51 -16.36
N VAL A 67 2.52 -24.79 -16.70
CA VAL A 67 1.62 -25.56 -15.84
C VAL A 67 2.15 -26.97 -15.58
N LYS A 68 2.78 -27.61 -16.58
CA LYS A 68 3.45 -28.91 -16.37
C LYS A 68 4.62 -28.83 -15.39
N VAL A 69 5.44 -27.78 -15.47
CA VAL A 69 6.56 -27.59 -14.53
C VAL A 69 6.03 -27.28 -13.13
N LEU A 70 5.02 -26.41 -13.01
CA LEU A 70 4.34 -26.13 -11.74
C LEU A 70 3.72 -27.38 -11.12
N GLY A 71 3.20 -28.30 -11.94
CA GLY A 71 2.68 -29.59 -11.48
C GLY A 71 3.72 -30.48 -10.76
N THR A 72 5.01 -30.17 -10.84
CA THR A 72 6.07 -30.87 -10.07
C THR A 72 6.26 -30.31 -8.65
N LEU A 73 5.65 -29.18 -8.33
CA LEU A 73 5.68 -28.54 -7.01
C LEU A 73 4.50 -29.01 -6.14
N PRO A 74 4.54 -28.76 -4.81
CA PRO A 74 3.35 -28.90 -3.97
C PRO A 74 2.16 -28.11 -4.54
N LEU A 75 0.96 -28.69 -4.49
CA LEU A 75 -0.23 -28.13 -5.15
C LEU A 75 -0.55 -26.70 -4.69
N GLU A 76 -0.39 -26.41 -3.40
CA GLU A 76 -0.61 -25.07 -2.86
C GLU A 76 0.35 -24.04 -3.45
N VAL A 77 1.63 -24.42 -3.63
CA VAL A 77 2.66 -23.58 -4.26
C VAL A 77 2.35 -23.41 -5.75
N ALA A 78 1.98 -24.49 -6.44
CA ALA A 78 1.64 -24.47 -7.85
C ALA A 78 0.44 -23.55 -8.16
N LEU A 79 -0.64 -23.67 -7.38
CA LEU A 79 -1.84 -22.84 -7.52
C LEU A 79 -1.55 -21.36 -7.19
N LEU A 80 -0.77 -21.10 -6.13
CA LEU A 80 -0.36 -19.76 -5.76
C LEU A 80 0.50 -19.12 -6.86
N ALA A 81 1.52 -19.83 -7.36
CA ALA A 81 2.40 -19.33 -8.41
C ALA A 81 1.65 -19.07 -9.72
N LEU A 82 0.75 -19.97 -10.12
CA LEU A 82 -0.08 -19.78 -11.31
C LEU A 82 -0.98 -18.54 -11.17
N ALA A 83 -1.62 -18.37 -10.01
CA ALA A 83 -2.42 -17.18 -9.74
C ALA A 83 -1.58 -15.89 -9.77
N ARG A 84 -0.36 -15.90 -9.21
CA ARG A 84 0.56 -14.76 -9.27
C ARG A 84 0.91 -14.36 -10.71
N VAL A 85 1.19 -15.33 -11.59
CA VAL A 85 1.46 -15.07 -13.01
C VAL A 85 0.26 -14.39 -13.68
N TYR A 86 -0.94 -14.94 -13.50
CA TYR A 86 -2.16 -14.38 -14.09
C TYR A 86 -2.49 -12.98 -13.54
N ASP A 87 -2.26 -12.73 -12.25
CA ASP A 87 -2.54 -11.43 -11.65
C ASP A 87 -1.57 -10.36 -12.11
N GLU A 88 -0.27 -10.66 -12.20
CA GLU A 88 0.73 -9.71 -12.71
C GLU A 88 0.44 -9.29 -14.16
N CYS A 89 0.02 -10.24 -14.99
CA CYS A 89 -0.38 -9.96 -16.37
C CYS A 89 -1.66 -9.12 -16.45
N HIS A 90 -2.67 -9.45 -15.65
CA HIS A 90 -3.93 -8.70 -15.59
C HIS A 90 -3.72 -7.26 -15.12
N VAL A 91 -2.96 -7.08 -14.03
CA VAL A 91 -2.64 -5.75 -13.48
C VAL A 91 -1.85 -4.92 -14.48
N THR A 92 -0.86 -5.51 -15.16
CA THR A 92 -0.08 -4.81 -16.20
C THR A 92 -0.95 -4.39 -17.37
N LEU A 93 -1.85 -5.26 -17.84
CA LEU A 93 -2.80 -4.94 -18.91
C LEU A 93 -3.72 -3.78 -18.52
N CYS A 94 -4.29 -3.81 -17.32
CA CYS A 94 -5.18 -2.73 -16.85
C CYS A 94 -4.43 -1.40 -16.73
N LYS A 95 -3.18 -1.41 -16.25
CA LYS A 95 -2.32 -0.21 -16.22
C LYS A 95 -2.06 0.33 -17.62
N ALA A 96 -1.73 -0.54 -18.59
CA ALA A 96 -1.50 -0.14 -19.97
C ALA A 96 -2.77 0.45 -20.63
N LEU A 97 -3.94 -0.16 -20.41
CA LEU A 97 -5.23 0.37 -20.88
C LEU A 97 -5.56 1.72 -20.25
N GLN A 98 -5.29 1.90 -18.95
CA GLN A 98 -5.50 3.18 -18.28
C GLN A 98 -4.55 4.27 -18.81
N ALA A 99 -3.28 3.94 -19.02
CA ALA A 99 -2.30 4.85 -19.60
C ALA A 99 -2.72 5.28 -21.02
N ALA A 100 -3.19 4.33 -21.85
CA ALA A 100 -3.72 4.61 -23.18
C ALA A 100 -4.90 5.60 -23.14
N ARG A 101 -5.89 5.37 -22.26
CA ARG A 101 -7.04 6.28 -22.06
C ARG A 101 -6.63 7.69 -21.64
N LYS A 102 -5.49 7.84 -20.95
CA LYS A 102 -4.93 9.12 -20.49
C LYS A 102 -3.96 9.76 -21.48
N GLY A 103 -3.68 9.12 -22.63
CA GLY A 103 -2.66 9.58 -23.58
C GLY A 103 -1.23 9.53 -23.01
N GLN A 104 -0.99 8.68 -22.02
CA GLN A 104 0.33 8.47 -21.41
C GLN A 104 1.12 7.40 -22.18
N PRO A 105 2.47 7.41 -22.10
CA PRO A 105 3.29 6.35 -22.70
C PRO A 105 2.85 4.95 -22.24
N HIS A 106 2.67 4.04 -23.18
CA HIS A 106 2.22 2.67 -22.93
C HIS A 106 2.66 1.73 -24.06
N HIS A 107 2.57 0.42 -23.84
CA HIS A 107 2.83 -0.59 -24.86
C HIS A 107 1.60 -0.77 -25.76
N GLU A 108 1.50 0.00 -26.86
CA GLU A 108 0.36 -0.03 -27.79
C GLU A 108 0.02 -1.44 -28.28
N ALA A 109 1.04 -2.19 -28.73
CA ALA A 109 0.88 -3.58 -29.19
C ALA A 109 0.24 -4.48 -28.11
N PHE A 110 0.64 -4.30 -26.85
CA PHE A 110 0.11 -5.09 -25.73
C PHE A 110 -1.33 -4.73 -25.39
N THR A 111 -1.75 -3.47 -25.59
CA THR A 111 -3.16 -3.09 -25.41
C THR A 111 -4.07 -3.61 -26.53
N HIS A 112 -3.53 -3.85 -27.72
CA HIS A 112 -4.28 -4.31 -28.89
C HIS A 112 -4.38 -5.84 -28.97
N ASP A 113 -3.26 -6.54 -28.82
CA ASP A 113 -3.19 -8.01 -28.70
C ASP A 113 -2.41 -8.38 -27.43
N PRO A 114 -3.09 -8.46 -26.26
CA PRO A 114 -2.43 -8.78 -25.00
C PRO A 114 -1.82 -10.17 -25.04
N CYS A 115 -0.51 -10.25 -25.25
CA CYS A 115 0.22 -11.51 -25.27
C CYS A 115 1.50 -11.45 -24.43
N VAL A 116 1.75 -12.51 -23.65
CA VAL A 116 2.93 -12.66 -22.79
C VAL A 116 3.62 -13.99 -23.08
N ASP A 117 4.93 -13.92 -23.31
CA ASP A 117 5.81 -15.09 -23.44
C ASP A 117 6.23 -15.61 -22.05
N LEU A 118 5.87 -16.87 -21.74
CA LEU A 118 6.18 -17.54 -20.47
C LEU A 118 7.35 -18.53 -20.58
N GLN A 119 8.02 -18.65 -21.73
CA GLN A 119 9.07 -19.64 -21.93
C GLN A 119 10.25 -19.43 -20.97
N LEU A 120 10.75 -18.20 -20.84
CA LEU A 120 11.86 -17.90 -19.94
C LEU A 120 11.50 -18.20 -18.47
N LEU A 121 10.31 -17.78 -18.04
CA LEU A 121 9.78 -18.07 -16.71
C LEU A 121 9.72 -19.58 -16.44
N THR A 122 9.29 -20.35 -17.44
CA THR A 122 9.22 -21.82 -17.38
C THR A 122 10.61 -22.45 -17.31
N ASP A 123 11.53 -22.01 -18.16
CA ASP A 123 12.91 -22.53 -18.22
C ASP A 123 13.67 -22.28 -16.93
N GLN A 124 13.51 -21.09 -16.33
CA GLN A 124 14.11 -20.75 -15.05
C GLN A 124 13.61 -21.69 -13.94
N LEU A 125 12.28 -21.89 -13.85
CA LEU A 125 11.67 -22.76 -12.84
C LEU A 125 12.06 -24.24 -13.04
N GLY A 126 12.18 -24.69 -14.29
CA GLY A 126 12.60 -26.05 -14.61
C GLY A 126 14.06 -26.35 -14.25
N ARG A 127 14.92 -25.32 -14.17
CA ARG A 127 16.32 -25.45 -13.75
C ARG A 127 16.49 -25.34 -12.23
N HIS A 128 15.72 -24.45 -11.61
CA HIS A 128 15.83 -24.03 -10.21
C HIS A 128 14.42 -23.86 -9.63
N GLN A 129 13.93 -24.83 -8.86
CA GLN A 129 12.57 -24.76 -8.31
C GLN A 129 12.40 -23.61 -7.29
N GLU A 130 13.50 -23.21 -6.65
CA GLU A 130 13.55 -22.14 -5.66
C GLU A 130 13.18 -20.75 -6.21
N VAL A 131 13.30 -20.54 -7.52
CA VAL A 131 12.91 -19.26 -8.16
C VAL A 131 11.42 -18.98 -8.07
N VAL A 132 10.59 -19.95 -7.67
CA VAL A 132 9.16 -19.70 -7.39
C VAL A 132 8.96 -18.65 -6.29
N GLU A 133 9.95 -18.49 -5.40
CA GLU A 133 9.96 -17.47 -4.35
C GLU A 133 10.41 -16.09 -4.85
N ASP A 134 10.88 -15.97 -6.10
CA ASP A 134 11.26 -14.70 -6.70
C ASP A 134 10.03 -13.90 -7.17
N GLN A 135 10.25 -12.63 -7.52
CA GLN A 135 9.21 -11.78 -8.10
C GLN A 135 9.02 -12.09 -9.58
N ILE A 136 7.76 -12.06 -10.04
CA ILE A 136 7.43 -12.13 -11.45
C ILE A 136 7.45 -10.71 -12.00
N LEU A 137 8.20 -10.48 -13.08
CA LEU A 137 8.18 -9.23 -13.82
C LEU A 137 7.90 -9.46 -15.30
N LEU A 138 7.21 -8.51 -15.91
CA LEU A 138 7.01 -8.45 -17.36
C LEU A 138 8.02 -7.49 -17.97
N VAL A 139 8.83 -8.01 -18.88
CA VAL A 139 9.90 -7.28 -19.56
C VAL A 139 9.51 -7.06 -21.01
N ALA A 140 9.64 -5.83 -21.49
CA ALA A 140 9.43 -5.52 -22.90
C ALA A 140 10.48 -6.21 -23.77
N ILE A 141 10.04 -6.84 -24.85
CA ILE A 141 10.92 -7.43 -25.86
C ILE A 141 10.66 -6.78 -27.22
N THR A 142 11.65 -6.84 -28.11
CA THR A 142 11.61 -6.20 -29.44
C THR A 142 10.78 -6.95 -30.47
N ASP A 143 9.95 -7.91 -30.06
CA ASP A 143 9.09 -8.69 -30.96
C ASP A 143 7.70 -8.03 -31.06
N ASP A 144 7.32 -7.64 -32.28
CA ASP A 144 6.03 -7.00 -32.58
C ASP A 144 4.83 -7.92 -32.29
N HIS A 145 5.03 -9.25 -32.24
CA HIS A 145 3.96 -10.22 -31.99
C HIS A 145 3.85 -10.68 -30.53
N THR A 146 4.90 -10.48 -29.73
CA THR A 146 4.87 -10.70 -28.28
C THR A 146 5.56 -9.56 -27.57
N PRO A 147 4.84 -8.49 -27.20
CA PRO A 147 5.47 -7.29 -26.69
C PRO A 147 6.12 -7.49 -25.31
N LEU A 148 5.68 -8.51 -24.55
CA LEU A 148 6.12 -8.76 -23.17
C LEU A 148 6.55 -10.22 -22.97
N ARG A 149 7.59 -10.41 -22.17
CA ARG A 149 8.04 -11.70 -21.64
C ARG A 149 8.02 -11.69 -20.11
N ALA A 150 7.53 -12.77 -19.51
CA ALA A 150 7.59 -12.95 -18.07
C ALA A 150 8.91 -13.60 -17.64
N ALA A 151 9.44 -13.18 -16.49
CA ALA A 151 10.64 -13.76 -15.89
C ALA A 151 10.57 -13.73 -14.36
N TRP A 152 11.23 -14.68 -13.72
CA TRP A 152 11.56 -14.62 -12.30
C TRP A 152 12.75 -13.67 -12.09
N LYS A 153 12.60 -12.73 -11.18
CA LYS A 153 13.65 -11.81 -10.74
C LYS A 153 13.83 -11.94 -9.22
N PRO A 154 15.06 -12.19 -8.75
CA PRO A 154 15.36 -12.26 -7.33
C PRO A 154 14.80 -11.08 -6.56
N LEU A 155 14.08 -11.37 -5.49
CA LEU A 155 13.62 -10.34 -4.56
C LEU A 155 14.83 -9.79 -3.79
N PRO A 156 15.13 -8.49 -3.89
CA PRO A 156 16.21 -7.90 -3.11
C PRO A 156 15.93 -8.09 -1.61
N PRO A 157 16.91 -8.57 -0.81
CA PRO A 157 16.74 -8.66 0.62
C PRO A 157 16.61 -7.24 1.20
N MET A 158 15.68 -7.06 2.13
CA MET A 158 15.50 -5.81 2.84
C MET A 158 15.50 -6.08 4.35
N SER A 159 16.46 -5.47 5.05
CA SER A 159 16.58 -5.53 6.50
C SER A 159 17.02 -4.18 7.04
N PHE A 160 16.56 -3.87 8.26
CA PHE A 160 16.93 -2.69 9.02
C PHE A 160 17.76 -3.05 10.26
N ASP A 161 18.28 -4.28 10.35
CA ASP A 161 19.05 -4.78 11.50
C ASP A 161 20.40 -4.07 11.71
N HIS A 162 20.91 -3.39 10.67
CA HIS A 162 22.11 -2.55 10.76
C HIS A 162 21.84 -1.19 11.42
N LEU A 163 20.58 -0.81 11.63
CA LEU A 163 20.23 0.38 12.39
C LEU A 163 20.41 0.16 13.90
N PRO A 164 20.78 1.20 14.67
CA PRO A 164 20.70 1.14 16.12
C PRO A 164 19.29 0.75 16.60
N ARG A 165 19.22 -0.20 17.54
CA ARG A 165 17.95 -0.64 18.12
C ARG A 165 17.48 0.31 19.22
N LEU A 166 16.25 0.80 19.09
CA LEU A 166 15.55 1.48 20.17
C LEU A 166 14.94 0.41 21.10
N SER A 167 15.38 0.36 22.36
CA SER A 167 14.92 -0.70 23.28
C SER A 167 13.55 -0.41 23.90
N SER A 168 13.10 0.85 23.92
CA SER A 168 11.79 1.25 24.40
C SER A 168 11.39 2.59 23.80
N LEU A 169 10.10 2.77 23.47
CA LEU A 169 9.57 4.05 23.01
C LEU A 169 9.53 5.13 24.11
N SER A 170 9.80 4.77 25.38
CA SER A 170 9.96 5.74 26.48
C SER A 170 11.25 6.57 26.36
N GLN A 171 12.23 6.09 25.59
CA GLN A 171 13.49 6.78 25.33
C GLN A 171 13.29 8.00 24.43
N VAL A 172 14.32 8.84 24.34
CA VAL A 172 14.38 9.95 23.39
C VAL A 172 14.39 9.38 21.97
N LEU A 173 13.39 9.75 21.16
CA LEU A 173 13.25 9.28 19.79
C LEU A 173 14.24 10.01 18.87
N PRO A 174 14.66 9.40 17.74
CA PRO A 174 15.56 10.05 16.81
C PRO A 174 14.89 11.29 16.18
N GLY A 175 15.38 12.47 16.55
CA GLY A 175 14.80 13.77 16.16
C GLY A 175 14.33 14.62 17.34
N GLU A 176 14.24 14.03 18.53
CA GLU A 176 13.99 14.74 19.78
C GLU A 176 15.30 15.26 20.40
N GLN A 177 15.22 16.42 21.04
CA GLN A 177 16.35 17.02 21.77
C GLN A 177 16.36 16.63 23.25
N SER A 178 15.21 16.27 23.80
CA SER A 178 15.00 15.90 25.20
C SER A 178 13.81 14.94 25.32
N PRO A 179 13.61 14.27 26.47
CA PRO A 179 12.40 13.47 26.69
C PRO A 179 11.13 14.31 26.49
N CYS A 180 10.21 13.82 25.66
CA CYS A 180 8.93 14.45 25.35
C CYS A 180 7.76 13.59 25.83
N HIS A 181 6.59 14.21 26.04
CA HIS A 181 5.39 13.52 26.51
C HIS A 181 4.24 13.63 25.51
N GLU A 182 4.04 14.78 24.90
CA GLU A 182 2.89 15.07 24.04
C GLU A 182 3.26 15.03 22.56
N TYR A 183 2.57 14.18 21.81
CA TYR A 183 2.84 13.90 20.40
C TYR A 183 1.62 14.21 19.53
N ALA A 184 1.87 14.58 18.28
CA ALA A 184 0.88 14.57 17.22
C ALA A 184 1.31 13.61 16.11
N GLY A 185 0.37 12.87 15.54
CA GLY A 185 0.61 11.95 14.43
C GLY A 185 0.03 12.49 13.12
N ILE A 186 0.83 12.56 12.06
CA ILE A 186 0.42 13.00 10.73
C ILE A 186 0.57 11.84 9.77
N GLY A 187 -0.52 11.36 9.18
CA GLY A 187 -0.44 10.42 8.06
C GLY A 187 0.05 11.12 6.80
N GLY A 188 1.13 10.62 6.20
CA GLY A 188 1.90 11.25 5.13
C GLY A 188 1.19 11.37 3.78
N GLY A 189 0.61 10.28 3.27
CA GLY A 189 -0.01 10.31 1.93
C GLY A 189 -0.97 9.18 1.58
N GLY A 190 -1.00 8.11 2.38
CA GLY A 190 -1.86 6.94 2.20
C GLY A 190 -3.11 6.94 3.07
N GLY A 191 -4.17 6.27 2.58
CA GLY A 191 -5.36 5.93 3.36
C GLY A 191 -5.01 5.33 4.73
N SER A 192 -4.06 4.41 4.74
CA SER A 192 -3.60 3.63 5.89
C SER A 192 -2.76 4.41 6.90
N ASP A 193 -2.16 5.53 6.52
CA ASP A 193 -1.16 6.18 7.37
C ASP A 193 -1.76 6.75 8.65
N ILE A 194 -3.03 7.14 8.62
CA ILE A 194 -3.76 7.57 9.82
C ILE A 194 -4.00 6.40 10.79
N ILE A 195 -4.20 5.19 10.25
CA ILE A 195 -4.30 3.97 11.05
C ILE A 195 -2.95 3.67 11.68
N SER A 196 -1.87 3.72 10.90
CA SER A 196 -0.50 3.54 11.37
C SER A 196 -0.10 4.56 12.43
N ALA A 197 -0.51 5.82 12.26
CA ALA A 197 -0.33 6.85 13.29
C ALA A 197 -1.05 6.46 14.57
N SER A 198 -2.32 6.07 14.50
CA SER A 198 -3.05 5.59 15.68
C SER A 198 -2.38 4.39 16.37
N LEU A 199 -1.93 3.39 15.60
CA LEU A 199 -1.19 2.25 16.13
C LEU A 199 0.07 2.70 16.91
N LEU A 200 0.80 3.65 16.35
CA LEU A 200 1.97 4.24 17.01
C LEU A 200 1.58 4.98 18.30
N GLY A 201 0.44 5.65 18.32
CA GLY A 201 -0.13 6.29 19.51
C GLY A 201 -0.42 5.30 20.63
N HIS A 202 -1.04 4.16 20.32
CA HIS A 202 -1.27 3.08 21.28
C HIS A 202 0.04 2.51 21.85
N LEU A 203 1.06 2.36 21.01
CA LEU A 203 2.39 1.94 21.46
C LEU A 203 2.99 3.00 22.41
N LEU A 204 3.02 4.28 22.01
CA LEU A 204 3.52 5.38 22.83
C LEU A 204 2.83 5.46 24.19
N GLN A 205 1.51 5.24 24.24
CA GLN A 205 0.72 5.25 25.47
C GLN A 205 1.20 4.21 26.48
N ARG A 206 1.55 3.00 26.02
CA ARG A 206 2.14 1.96 26.89
C ARG A 206 3.48 2.38 27.50
N HIS A 207 4.19 3.30 26.85
CA HIS A 207 5.45 3.86 27.29
C HIS A 207 5.29 5.26 27.94
N ARG A 208 4.07 5.60 28.39
CA ARG A 208 3.73 6.86 29.07
C ARG A 208 4.00 8.12 28.23
N LYS A 209 3.75 8.05 26.94
CA LYS A 209 3.71 9.18 26.00
C LYS A 209 2.31 9.26 25.39
N GLN A 210 1.77 10.45 25.17
CA GLN A 210 0.41 10.63 24.65
C GLN A 210 0.46 11.07 23.19
N MET A 211 -0.46 10.55 22.38
CA MET A 211 -0.66 11.01 21.01
C MET A 211 -2.14 10.99 20.66
N ASP A 212 -2.85 12.03 21.08
CA ASP A 212 -4.31 12.17 20.88
C ASP A 212 -4.65 12.99 19.63
N LEU A 213 -3.75 13.88 19.18
CA LEU A 213 -3.93 14.65 17.95
C LEU A 213 -3.44 13.84 16.75
N LEU A 214 -4.37 13.51 15.86
CA LEU A 214 -4.07 12.88 14.58
C LEU A 214 -4.48 13.76 13.39
N ILE A 215 -3.66 13.77 12.34
CA ILE A 215 -3.90 14.51 11.09
C ILE A 215 -3.83 13.53 9.92
N SER A 216 -4.94 13.36 9.22
CA SER A 216 -5.04 12.55 8.02
C SER A 216 -4.84 13.42 6.78
N THR A 217 -3.65 13.37 6.17
CA THR A 217 -3.42 14.05 4.88
C THR A 217 -4.07 13.26 3.75
N ARG A 218 -4.73 13.97 2.83
CA ARG A 218 -5.43 13.40 1.68
C ARG A 218 -5.24 14.32 0.48
N THR A 219 -5.13 13.76 -0.72
CA THR A 219 -5.14 14.58 -1.95
C THR A 219 -6.43 15.40 -2.08
N TRP A 220 -6.34 16.57 -2.70
CA TRP A 220 -7.50 17.41 -3.01
C TRP A 220 -8.44 16.74 -4.01
N ALA A 221 -7.88 16.09 -5.02
CA ALA A 221 -8.65 15.37 -6.03
C ALA A 221 -8.83 13.89 -5.63
N THR A 222 -9.99 13.32 -5.97
CA THR A 222 -10.27 11.89 -5.80
C THR A 222 -9.38 11.05 -6.71
N GLY A 223 -8.70 10.06 -6.12
CA GLY A 223 -7.86 9.10 -6.84
C GLY A 223 -8.66 8.00 -7.54
N SER A 224 -7.94 7.07 -8.18
CA SER A 224 -8.47 6.01 -9.06
C SER A 224 -9.20 4.84 -8.37
N GLN A 225 -9.56 4.96 -7.09
CA GLN A 225 -9.85 3.82 -6.22
C GLN A 225 -11.08 4.03 -5.32
N GLY A 226 -12.08 4.76 -5.83
CA GLY A 226 -13.38 4.83 -5.16
C GLY A 226 -14.25 3.59 -5.44
N LYS A 227 -15.36 3.47 -4.70
CA LYS A 227 -16.38 2.44 -4.98
C LYS A 227 -16.95 2.61 -6.38
N LYS A 228 -17.59 1.57 -6.94
CA LYS A 228 -18.25 1.65 -8.25
C LYS A 228 -19.18 2.87 -8.30
N GLY A 229 -18.90 3.82 -9.20
CA GLY A 229 -19.62 5.09 -9.32
C GLY A 229 -18.88 6.32 -8.78
N SER A 230 -17.76 6.15 -8.06
CA SER A 230 -16.90 7.27 -7.67
C SER A 230 -16.26 7.91 -8.90
N LYS A 231 -16.37 9.23 -9.00
CA LYS A 231 -15.72 10.00 -10.07
C LYS A 231 -14.25 10.21 -9.69
N MET A 232 -13.35 9.97 -10.63
CA MET A 232 -11.93 10.28 -10.48
C MET A 232 -11.66 11.75 -10.86
N GLY A 233 -10.66 12.36 -10.22
CA GLY A 233 -10.19 13.70 -10.59
C GLY A 233 -11.15 14.82 -10.23
N ILE A 234 -12.17 14.56 -9.42
CA ILE A 234 -13.04 15.61 -8.86
C ILE A 234 -12.54 16.02 -7.48
N LYS A 235 -12.95 17.19 -7.00
CA LYS A 235 -12.70 17.62 -5.63
C LYS A 235 -13.20 16.56 -4.64
N ARG A 236 -12.35 16.21 -3.67
CA ARG A 236 -12.71 15.40 -2.50
C ARG A 236 -13.48 16.28 -1.53
N GLU A 237 -14.79 16.16 -1.56
CA GLU A 237 -15.65 16.80 -0.57
C GLU A 237 -15.63 16.03 0.75
N ILE A 238 -15.61 16.75 1.87
CA ILE A 238 -15.70 16.20 3.22
C ILE A 238 -17.05 16.60 3.80
N TYR A 239 -17.84 15.63 4.24
CA TYR A 239 -19.18 15.83 4.75
C TYR A 239 -19.24 15.59 6.26
N ASN A 240 -20.22 16.20 6.93
CA ASN A 240 -20.52 15.97 8.35
C ASN A 240 -19.31 16.13 9.28
N HIS A 241 -18.51 17.17 9.07
CA HIS A 241 -17.35 17.52 9.90
C HIS A 241 -17.71 18.65 10.91
N ASP A 242 -16.88 18.88 11.92
CA ASP A 242 -17.08 19.91 12.96
C ASP A 242 -16.41 21.25 12.63
N GLY A 243 -16.42 21.60 11.34
CA GLY A 243 -15.80 22.81 10.83
C GLY A 243 -14.28 22.68 10.58
N PRO A 244 -13.65 23.75 10.07
CA PRO A 244 -12.23 23.78 9.76
C PRO A 244 -11.36 24.11 10.98
N ALA A 245 -10.06 23.89 10.83
CA ALA A 245 -9.06 24.46 11.70
C ALA A 245 -9.11 25.99 11.66
N ARG A 246 -8.71 26.62 12.76
CA ARG A 246 -8.71 28.07 12.91
C ARG A 246 -7.33 28.56 13.32
N GLU A 247 -6.91 29.68 12.77
CA GLU A 247 -5.73 30.40 13.22
C GLU A 247 -5.99 31.12 14.56
N ALA A 248 -4.93 31.68 15.16
CA ALA A 248 -4.99 32.40 16.43
C ALA A 248 -6.01 33.57 16.41
N HIS A 249 -6.21 34.21 15.25
CA HIS A 249 -7.17 35.30 15.07
C HIS A 249 -8.60 34.82 14.75
N GLY A 250 -8.85 33.50 14.79
CA GLY A 250 -10.17 32.89 14.57
C GLY A 250 -10.54 32.65 13.11
N GLN A 251 -9.69 33.07 12.17
CA GLN A 251 -9.88 32.84 10.73
C GLN A 251 -9.82 31.34 10.41
N ALA A 252 -10.78 30.87 9.61
CA ALA A 252 -10.82 29.49 9.14
C ALA A 252 -9.72 29.23 8.10
N VAL A 253 -9.03 28.10 8.22
CA VAL A 253 -8.01 27.66 7.26
C VAL A 253 -8.62 26.67 6.28
N ALA A 254 -8.60 27.02 4.99
CA ALA A 254 -9.16 26.19 3.93
C ALA A 254 -8.51 24.81 3.84
N GLY A 255 -9.27 23.82 3.37
CA GLY A 255 -8.80 22.44 3.20
C GLY A 255 -8.51 21.68 4.51
N THR A 256 -8.94 22.20 5.66
CA THR A 256 -8.84 21.50 6.95
C THR A 256 -10.23 21.17 7.49
N PHE A 257 -10.39 20.00 8.10
CA PHE A 257 -11.69 19.51 8.55
C PHE A 257 -11.55 18.74 9.86
N ARG A 258 -12.21 19.18 10.93
CA ARG A 258 -12.26 18.45 12.19
C ARG A 258 -13.23 17.27 12.06
N VAL A 259 -12.73 16.07 12.33
CA VAL A 259 -13.50 14.84 12.17
C VAL A 259 -14.35 14.60 13.40
N LYS A 260 -15.57 14.12 13.17
CA LYS A 260 -16.48 13.60 14.20
C LYS A 260 -17.12 12.30 13.74
N GLU A 261 -17.91 11.69 14.63
CA GLU A 261 -18.76 10.57 14.26
C GLU A 261 -19.66 10.93 13.07
N GLY A 262 -19.67 10.08 12.05
CA GLY A 262 -20.42 10.28 10.82
C GLY A 262 -19.74 11.17 9.76
N THR A 263 -18.53 11.69 10.00
CA THR A 263 -17.73 12.34 8.96
C THR A 263 -17.42 11.36 7.83
N SER A 264 -17.66 11.78 6.58
CA SER A 264 -17.40 10.98 5.38
C SER A 264 -16.73 11.83 4.30
N ALA A 265 -16.22 11.19 3.24
CA ALA A 265 -15.52 11.87 2.15
C ALA A 265 -15.88 11.26 0.79
N GLU A 266 -15.85 12.09 -0.26
CA GLU A 266 -15.92 11.61 -1.64
C GLU A 266 -14.70 10.75 -2.03
N GLY A 267 -14.95 9.73 -2.85
CA GLY A 267 -13.95 8.79 -3.34
C GLY A 267 -13.79 7.55 -2.47
N ARG A 268 -12.53 7.21 -2.12
CA ARG A 268 -12.25 6.08 -1.24
C ARG A 268 -12.74 6.44 0.16
N ASP A 269 -13.57 5.57 0.75
CA ASP A 269 -13.91 5.67 2.17
C ASP A 269 -12.61 5.83 2.94
N LEU A 270 -12.57 6.82 3.83
CA LEU A 270 -11.45 7.02 4.72
C LEU A 270 -11.21 5.65 5.36
N GLU A 271 -10.06 5.01 5.12
CA GLU A 271 -9.67 3.84 5.91
C GLU A 271 -9.81 4.29 7.35
N THR A 272 -10.80 3.72 8.00
CA THR A 272 -11.69 4.50 8.87
C THR A 272 -10.96 5.12 10.02
N ILE A 273 -11.03 6.45 10.04
CA ILE A 273 -10.43 7.29 11.06
C ILE A 273 -10.73 6.70 12.45
N PRO A 274 -9.71 6.51 13.31
CA PRO A 274 -9.83 5.78 14.56
C PRO A 274 -10.49 6.63 15.66
N LEU A 275 -11.69 7.15 15.37
CA LEU A 275 -12.48 8.03 16.22
C LEU A 275 -12.69 7.52 17.65
N PRO A 276 -12.87 6.21 17.93
CA PRO A 276 -13.08 5.77 19.30
C PRO A 276 -11.87 5.98 20.23
N HIS A 277 -10.68 6.22 19.69
CA HIS A 277 -9.43 6.26 20.48
C HIS A 277 -8.76 7.62 20.55
N HIS A 278 -9.19 8.57 19.70
CA HIS A 278 -8.55 9.87 19.59
C HIS A 278 -9.62 10.95 19.55
N SER A 279 -9.50 11.93 20.45
CA SER A 279 -10.47 13.01 20.59
C SER A 279 -10.21 14.18 19.64
N GLN A 280 -9.00 14.24 19.08
CA GLN A 280 -8.55 15.32 18.21
C GLN A 280 -8.10 14.76 16.87
N ILE A 281 -9.02 14.70 15.89
CA ILE A 281 -8.67 14.22 14.55
C ILE A 281 -9.04 15.25 13.50
N PHE A 282 -8.13 15.49 12.57
CA PHE A 282 -8.32 16.37 11.42
C PHE A 282 -8.03 15.66 10.11
N ILE A 283 -8.76 16.04 9.07
CA ILE A 283 -8.40 15.77 7.67
C ILE A 283 -7.79 17.06 7.09
N VAL A 284 -6.68 16.91 6.38
CA VAL A 284 -6.03 17.99 5.63
C VAL A 284 -6.00 17.60 4.16
N LEU A 285 -6.50 18.48 3.30
CA LEU A 285 -6.49 18.30 1.85
C LEU A 285 -5.28 18.99 1.22
N ASP A 286 -4.37 18.18 0.71
CA ASP A 286 -3.19 18.58 -0.05
C ASP A 286 -3.54 18.87 -1.51
N GLN A 287 -3.21 20.07 -1.95
CA GLN A 287 -3.53 20.58 -3.28
C GLN A 287 -2.41 20.39 -4.31
N GLY A 288 -1.23 19.89 -3.90
CA GLY A 288 -0.03 19.90 -4.73
C GLY A 288 -0.07 19.03 -6.00
N GLU A 289 -0.96 18.03 -6.05
CA GLU A 289 -1.18 17.17 -7.23
C GLU A 289 -2.34 17.62 -8.12
N SER A 290 -3.10 18.65 -7.72
CA SER A 290 -4.27 19.08 -8.47
C SER A 290 -3.86 19.74 -9.79
N THR A 291 -4.27 19.15 -10.90
CA THR A 291 -4.18 19.78 -12.23
C THR A 291 -5.37 20.68 -12.54
N SER A 292 -6.42 20.63 -11.71
CA SER A 292 -7.63 21.44 -11.84
C SER A 292 -7.45 22.81 -11.19
N GLU A 293 -8.10 23.83 -11.76
CA GLU A 293 -8.18 25.16 -11.16
C GLU A 293 -8.89 25.07 -9.80
N ILE A 294 -8.20 25.53 -8.75
CA ILE A 294 -8.73 25.56 -7.38
C ILE A 294 -9.30 26.95 -7.12
N PRO A 295 -10.59 27.07 -6.75
CA PRO A 295 -11.19 28.35 -6.41
C PRO A 295 -10.39 29.11 -5.34
N GLU A 296 -10.33 30.43 -5.42
CA GLU A 296 -9.46 31.22 -4.53
C GLU A 296 -9.78 31.04 -3.04
N ASN A 297 -11.06 30.88 -2.71
CA ASN A 297 -11.52 30.63 -1.34
C ASN A 297 -11.17 29.23 -0.82
N ASP A 298 -10.86 28.31 -1.72
CA ASP A 298 -10.48 26.93 -1.41
C ASP A 298 -8.96 26.74 -1.38
N LYS A 299 -8.17 27.66 -1.94
CA LYS A 299 -6.70 27.57 -1.97
C LYS A 299 -6.14 27.49 -0.56
N ALA A 300 -5.25 26.53 -0.35
CA ALA A 300 -4.63 26.28 0.94
C ALA A 300 -3.17 25.86 0.79
N ASP A 301 -2.33 26.30 1.72
CA ASP A 301 -0.94 25.90 1.84
C ASP A 301 -0.78 24.88 2.98
N LEU A 302 -0.12 23.75 2.69
CA LEU A 302 0.06 22.66 3.66
C LEU A 302 0.73 23.12 4.96
N ARG A 303 1.70 24.03 4.91
CA ARG A 303 2.36 24.52 6.12
C ARG A 303 1.37 25.28 7.00
N ASP A 304 0.55 26.14 6.40
CA ASP A 304 -0.39 26.95 7.16
C ASP A 304 -1.54 26.09 7.71
N GLN A 305 -1.98 25.08 6.96
CA GLN A 305 -2.90 24.03 7.42
C GLN A 305 -2.35 23.29 8.65
N PHE A 306 -1.13 22.73 8.57
CA PHE A 306 -0.54 21.99 9.69
C PHE A 306 -0.29 22.89 10.89
N ARG A 307 0.19 24.13 10.69
CA ARG A 307 0.37 25.09 11.78
C ARG A 307 -0.94 25.35 12.53
N ALA A 308 -2.04 25.57 11.81
CA ALA A 308 -3.34 25.86 12.41
C ALA A 308 -3.95 24.64 13.14
N VAL A 309 -3.74 23.43 12.62
CA VAL A 309 -4.21 22.21 13.28
C VAL A 309 -3.41 21.95 14.56
N LEU A 310 -2.06 21.97 14.49
CA LEU A 310 -1.19 21.72 15.63
C LEU A 310 -1.40 22.76 16.76
N ALA A 311 -1.64 24.03 16.40
CA ALA A 311 -1.91 25.09 17.38
C ALA A 311 -3.23 24.91 18.17
N GLN A 312 -4.14 24.03 17.72
CA GLN A 312 -5.38 23.73 18.42
C GLN A 312 -5.27 22.57 19.41
N ALA A 313 -4.11 21.89 19.44
CA ALA A 313 -3.87 20.76 20.32
C ALA A 313 -4.06 21.15 21.79
N LYS A 314 -4.72 20.28 22.54
CA LYS A 314 -4.78 20.36 24.00
C LYS A 314 -4.45 18.99 24.58
N PRO A 315 -3.38 18.84 25.35
CA PRO A 315 -2.34 19.84 25.68
C PRO A 315 -1.43 20.23 24.49
N PRO A 316 -0.53 21.23 24.65
CA PRO A 316 0.45 21.59 23.61
C PRO A 316 1.35 20.42 23.22
N ILE A 317 1.69 20.33 21.93
CA ILE A 317 2.50 19.24 21.37
C ILE A 317 3.99 19.53 21.50
N ASP A 318 4.77 18.53 21.92
CA ASP A 318 6.24 18.58 21.95
C ASP A 318 6.85 18.06 20.64
N THR A 319 6.29 16.97 20.12
CA THR A 319 6.85 16.20 19.00
C THR A 319 5.80 15.88 17.94
N VAL A 320 6.14 16.10 16.68
CA VAL A 320 5.29 15.73 15.54
C VAL A 320 5.90 14.52 14.85
N LEU A 321 5.10 13.45 14.74
CA LEU A 321 5.44 12.23 14.02
C LEU A 321 4.79 12.27 12.63
N ILE A 322 5.59 12.25 11.58
CA ILE A 322 5.12 12.04 10.21
C ILE A 322 5.16 10.54 9.96
N VAL A 323 3.99 9.92 9.85
CA VAL A 323 3.82 8.48 9.83
C VAL A 323 3.47 8.04 8.42
N ASP A 324 4.23 7.08 7.92
CA ASP A 324 3.99 6.34 6.70
C ASP A 324 3.85 4.85 7.06
N THR A 325 3.05 4.13 6.30
CA THR A 325 2.85 2.70 6.49
C THR A 325 3.89 1.90 5.69
N GLY A 326 4.03 2.15 4.39
CA GLY A 326 4.70 1.21 3.46
C GLY A 326 6.20 1.42 3.26
N GLY A 327 6.68 2.63 3.54
CA GLY A 327 8.03 3.09 3.26
C GLY A 327 8.14 4.02 2.04
N ASP A 328 7.03 4.48 1.45
CA ASP A 328 7.04 5.46 0.35
C ASP A 328 7.69 6.79 0.76
N VAL A 329 7.73 7.08 2.07
CA VAL A 329 8.39 8.26 2.64
C VAL A 329 9.90 8.31 2.35
N PHE A 330 10.51 7.19 1.96
CA PHE A 330 11.91 7.09 1.52
C PHE A 330 12.13 7.55 0.07
N GLY A 331 11.07 7.89 -0.65
CA GLY A 331 11.12 8.37 -2.03
C GLY A 331 11.69 7.38 -3.05
N ALA A 332 11.89 7.86 -4.26
CA ALA A 332 12.43 7.10 -5.39
C ALA A 332 13.80 6.47 -5.10
N ASP A 333 14.03 5.27 -5.63
CA ASP A 333 15.39 4.75 -5.79
C ASP A 333 16.14 5.46 -6.94
N GLU A 334 17.45 5.20 -7.07
CA GLU A 334 18.27 5.73 -8.16
C GLU A 334 17.79 5.29 -9.56
N THR A 335 16.89 4.31 -9.65
CA THR A 335 16.33 3.80 -10.92
C THR A 335 15.03 4.49 -11.35
N GLY A 336 14.55 5.46 -10.56
CA GLY A 336 13.48 6.37 -10.97
C GLY A 336 12.06 5.92 -10.61
N GLY A 337 11.89 5.01 -9.64
CA GLY A 337 10.56 4.70 -9.09
C GLY A 337 9.91 5.95 -8.49
N THR A 338 8.82 6.46 -9.04
CA THR A 338 8.24 7.75 -8.60
C THR A 338 7.76 7.70 -7.14
N THR A 339 8.28 8.58 -6.28
CA THR A 339 7.70 8.89 -4.96
C THR A 339 6.24 9.31 -5.15
N PRO A 340 5.29 8.91 -4.31
CA PRO A 340 4.04 9.66 -4.18
C PRO A 340 4.39 11.08 -3.73
N ASP A 341 4.21 12.08 -4.59
CA ASP A 341 4.66 13.45 -4.34
C ASP A 341 4.08 14.03 -3.02
N GLN A 342 2.97 13.47 -2.53
CA GLN A 342 2.32 13.84 -1.26
C GLN A 342 3.21 13.66 -0.03
N ASP A 343 3.83 12.50 0.19
CA ASP A 343 4.67 12.26 1.39
C ASP A 343 5.85 13.23 1.48
N PHE A 344 6.47 13.52 0.33
CA PHE A 344 7.52 14.52 0.24
C PHE A 344 6.99 15.93 0.55
N ARG A 345 5.83 16.31 -0.02
CA ARG A 345 5.20 17.62 0.26
C ARG A 345 4.85 17.79 1.75
N VAL A 346 4.33 16.75 2.40
CA VAL A 346 4.04 16.76 3.85
C VAL A 346 5.31 16.96 4.67
N GLN A 347 6.35 16.17 4.42
CA GLN A 347 7.63 16.32 5.12
C GLN A 347 8.24 17.71 4.91
N ARG A 348 8.17 18.24 3.69
CA ARG A 348 8.65 19.59 3.37
C ARG A 348 7.83 20.67 4.10
N ALA A 349 6.51 20.54 4.17
CA ALA A 349 5.65 21.48 4.89
C ALA A 349 5.96 21.48 6.39
N ILE A 350 6.03 20.29 7.02
CA ILE A 350 6.28 20.13 8.46
C ILE A 350 7.70 20.55 8.85
N ARG A 351 8.71 20.37 7.98
CA ARG A 351 10.08 20.87 8.22
C ARG A 351 10.11 22.36 8.59
N THR A 352 9.20 23.16 8.01
CA THR A 352 9.13 24.60 8.30
C THR A 352 8.71 24.92 9.74
N LEU A 353 8.21 23.91 10.49
CA LEU A 353 7.77 24.03 11.88
C LEU A 353 8.82 23.48 12.88
N SER A 354 10.03 23.17 12.43
CA SER A 354 11.12 22.61 13.24
C SER A 354 11.63 23.52 14.36
N SER A 355 11.34 24.82 14.31
CA SER A 355 11.62 25.76 15.41
C SER A 355 10.65 25.59 16.59
N SER A 356 9.50 24.96 16.38
CA SER A 356 8.41 24.86 17.35
C SER A 356 8.19 23.44 17.86
N TYR A 357 8.61 22.43 17.10
CA TYR A 357 8.39 21.02 17.43
C TYR A 357 9.62 20.19 17.13
N ASN A 358 9.82 19.12 17.90
CA ASN A 358 10.68 18.01 17.47
C ASN A 358 9.99 17.29 16.31
N LEU A 359 10.76 16.91 15.28
CA LEU A 359 10.22 16.31 14.07
C LEU A 359 10.84 14.93 13.84
N VAL A 360 9.97 13.92 13.80
CA VAL A 360 10.35 12.53 13.59
C VAL A 360 9.51 11.97 12.44
N THR A 361 10.15 11.26 11.53
CA THR A 361 9.48 10.44 10.52
C THR A 361 9.45 9.01 11.01
N ALA A 362 8.28 8.36 10.94
CA ALA A 362 8.07 6.98 11.35
C ALA A 362 7.53 6.15 10.17
N VAL A 363 8.07 4.95 9.98
CA VAL A 363 7.55 3.96 9.01
C VAL A 363 7.06 2.73 9.77
N VAL A 364 5.78 2.39 9.62
CA VAL A 364 5.10 1.28 10.32
C VAL A 364 4.80 0.17 9.31
N SER A 365 5.66 -0.85 9.26
CA SER A 365 5.69 -1.92 8.24
C SER A 365 6.51 -1.60 6.98
N PRO A 366 7.81 -1.26 7.12
CA PRO A 366 8.66 -1.05 5.96
C PRO A 366 8.74 -2.30 5.06
N GLY A 367 8.69 -2.09 3.75
CA GLY A 367 9.05 -3.10 2.75
C GLY A 367 7.93 -3.56 1.82
N VAL A 368 6.73 -2.98 1.92
CA VAL A 368 5.69 -3.15 0.88
C VAL A 368 5.93 -2.14 -0.25
N ASP A 369 6.09 -0.87 0.11
CA ASP A 369 6.22 0.25 -0.82
C ASP A 369 7.60 0.95 -0.69
N ALA A 370 8.43 0.52 0.27
CA ALA A 370 9.78 1.03 0.45
C ALA A 370 10.69 0.71 -0.78
N PRO A 371 11.50 1.67 -1.25
CA PRO A 371 12.53 1.41 -2.26
C PRO A 371 13.63 0.49 -1.71
N ASP A 372 14.36 -0.18 -2.60
CA ASP A 372 15.42 -1.11 -2.23
C ASP A 372 16.54 -0.45 -1.39
N ASP A 373 16.76 0.86 -1.56
CA ASP A 373 17.78 1.64 -0.85
C ASP A 373 17.27 2.30 0.46
N ALA A 374 16.02 2.03 0.86
CA ALA A 374 15.44 2.53 2.12
C ALA A 374 16.30 2.21 3.36
N PRO A 375 16.87 0.99 3.54
CA PRO A 375 17.81 0.68 4.61
C PRO A 375 18.99 1.66 4.73
N GLN A 376 19.57 2.04 3.58
CA GLN A 376 20.71 2.95 3.51
C GLN A 376 20.29 4.40 3.77
N LYS A 377 19.15 4.83 3.24
CA LYS A 377 18.56 6.15 3.53
C LYS A 377 18.25 6.31 5.01
N ALA A 378 17.64 5.30 5.63
CA ALA A 378 17.36 5.29 7.07
C ALA A 378 18.65 5.40 7.90
N LEU A 379 19.70 4.66 7.54
CA LEU A 379 20.98 4.73 8.23
C LEU A 379 21.60 6.13 8.11
N LYS A 380 21.65 6.70 6.89
CA LYS A 380 22.20 8.04 6.63
C LYS A 380 21.41 9.13 7.36
N ALA A 381 20.09 8.97 7.51
CA ALA A 381 19.25 9.88 8.28
C ALA A 381 19.51 9.79 9.80
N GLY A 382 20.24 8.79 10.28
CA GLY A 382 20.40 8.50 11.71
C GLY A 382 19.17 7.82 12.30
N GLY A 383 18.54 6.96 11.51
CA GLY A 383 17.36 6.20 11.90
C GLY A 383 17.67 5.14 12.96
N MET A 384 16.63 4.80 13.72
CA MET A 384 16.63 3.71 14.69
C MET A 384 15.50 2.75 14.40
N VAL A 385 15.71 1.48 14.72
CA VAL A 385 14.68 0.44 14.59
C VAL A 385 14.08 0.11 15.95
N TYR A 386 12.75 0.20 16.04
CA TYR A 386 11.98 -0.34 17.16
C TYR A 386 11.34 -1.66 16.73
N LYS A 387 11.53 -2.70 17.55
CA LYS A 387 10.93 -4.02 17.34
C LYS A 387 9.88 -4.27 18.43
N PRO A 388 8.58 -4.21 18.11
CA PRO A 388 7.53 -4.45 19.08
C PRO A 388 7.69 -5.80 19.78
N THR A 389 7.40 -5.82 21.08
CA THR A 389 7.32 -7.05 21.88
C THR A 389 6.15 -7.91 21.43
N GLU A 390 6.13 -9.20 21.76
CA GLU A 390 5.00 -10.09 21.42
C GLU A 390 3.65 -9.58 21.98
N ALA A 391 3.67 -8.97 23.18
CA ALA A 391 2.48 -8.36 23.77
C ALA A 391 2.00 -7.13 22.98
N GLU A 392 2.93 -6.33 22.45
CA GLU A 392 2.59 -5.21 21.57
C GLU A 392 2.10 -5.69 20.21
N LYS A 393 2.73 -6.70 19.60
CA LYS A 393 2.26 -7.30 18.35
C LYS A 393 0.83 -7.82 18.46
N ALA A 394 0.51 -8.53 19.55
CA ALA A 394 -0.84 -9.01 19.82
C ALA A 394 -1.86 -7.86 19.97
N MET A 395 -1.46 -6.77 20.63
CA MET A 395 -2.30 -5.58 20.75
C MET A 395 -2.53 -4.89 19.40
N LEU A 396 -1.47 -4.73 18.58
CA LEU A 396 -1.58 -4.17 17.23
C LEU A 396 -2.51 -5.02 16.35
N LEU A 397 -2.41 -6.36 16.42
CA LEU A 397 -3.31 -7.26 15.71
C LEU A 397 -4.77 -7.11 16.15
N ASN A 398 -5.02 -6.98 17.46
CA ASN A 398 -6.36 -6.77 18.00
C ASN A 398 -6.97 -5.44 17.52
N LEU A 399 -6.20 -4.36 17.58
CA LEU A 399 -6.62 -3.05 17.08
C LEU A 399 -6.98 -3.13 15.60
N LEU A 400 -6.11 -3.72 14.79
CA LEU A 400 -6.32 -3.82 13.34
C LEU A 400 -7.53 -4.67 12.98
N ALA A 401 -7.65 -5.88 13.55
CA ALA A 401 -8.69 -6.82 13.17
C ALA A 401 -10.04 -6.53 13.83
N SER A 402 -10.05 -6.31 15.15
CA SER A 402 -11.29 -6.25 15.92
C SER A 402 -11.85 -4.85 16.07
N GLU A 403 -11.00 -3.85 16.27
CA GLU A 403 -11.44 -2.48 16.57
C GLU A 403 -11.57 -1.65 15.29
N TYR A 404 -10.56 -1.72 14.41
CA TYR A 404 -10.53 -0.97 13.16
C TYR A 404 -11.15 -1.73 12.00
N LYS A 405 -11.30 -3.06 12.09
CA LYS A 405 -11.84 -3.95 11.05
C LYS A 405 -11.08 -3.85 9.72
N MET A 406 -9.76 -3.70 9.80
CA MET A 406 -8.83 -3.59 8.67
C MET A 406 -8.34 -4.96 8.16
N ASP A 407 -8.98 -6.05 8.58
CA ASP A 407 -8.63 -7.44 8.22
C ASP A 407 -9.23 -7.90 6.88
N GLY A 408 -9.96 -7.02 6.19
CA GLY A 408 -10.65 -7.32 4.92
C GLY A 408 -12.09 -7.84 5.10
N SER A 409 -12.55 -8.02 6.35
CA SER A 409 -13.94 -8.43 6.63
C SER A 409 -14.97 -7.35 6.29
N ASP A 410 -14.59 -6.07 6.44
CA ASP A 410 -15.37 -4.93 5.98
C ASP A 410 -14.84 -4.48 4.61
N PRO A 411 -15.64 -4.59 3.53
CA PRO A 411 -15.20 -4.20 2.19
C PRO A 411 -14.87 -2.72 2.06
N SER A 412 -15.23 -1.86 3.02
CA SER A 412 -14.86 -0.45 3.07
C SER A 412 -13.61 -0.14 3.91
N ARG A 413 -13.08 -1.12 4.65
CA ARG A 413 -11.95 -0.93 5.58
C ARG A 413 -10.84 -1.95 5.30
N PHE A 414 -9.89 -1.54 4.47
CA PHE A 414 -8.75 -2.37 4.12
C PHE A 414 -7.60 -1.48 3.63
N GLY A 415 -6.37 -1.98 3.73
CA GLY A 415 -5.18 -1.40 3.13
C GLY A 415 -4.19 -2.52 2.81
N LYS A 416 -3.54 -2.46 1.64
CA LYS A 416 -2.61 -3.51 1.19
C LYS A 416 -1.49 -3.70 2.22
N THR A 417 -0.88 -2.59 2.62
CA THR A 417 0.22 -2.57 3.59
C THR A 417 -0.24 -2.96 5.00
N ILE A 418 -1.45 -2.58 5.40
CA ILE A 418 -2.04 -2.99 6.69
C ILE A 418 -2.34 -4.50 6.74
N LEU A 419 -2.81 -5.09 5.63
CA LEU A 419 -3.00 -6.55 5.54
C LEU A 419 -1.66 -7.29 5.54
N ALA A 420 -0.64 -6.74 4.89
CA ALA A 420 0.73 -7.28 4.92
C ALA A 420 1.33 -7.23 6.34
N LEU A 421 1.17 -6.09 7.05
CA LEU A 421 1.55 -5.96 8.46
C LEU A 421 0.85 -7.01 9.32
N GLN A 422 -0.46 -7.21 9.18
CA GLN A 422 -1.18 -8.24 9.94
C GLN A 422 -0.66 -9.65 9.64
N ALA A 423 -0.39 -9.99 8.38
CA ALA A 423 0.22 -11.27 8.03
C ALA A 423 1.57 -11.44 8.75
N ARG A 424 2.40 -10.39 8.72
CA ARG A 424 3.70 -10.42 9.39
C ARG A 424 3.59 -10.55 10.91
N LEU A 425 2.69 -9.80 11.55
CA LEU A 425 2.46 -9.87 12.99
C LEU A 425 1.95 -11.26 13.43
N ARG A 426 1.30 -12.03 12.53
CA ARG A 426 0.93 -13.43 12.75
C ARG A 426 2.08 -14.43 12.49
N GLY A 427 3.27 -13.93 12.15
CA GLY A 427 4.47 -14.75 11.92
C GLY A 427 4.63 -15.26 10.49
N VAL A 428 3.82 -14.79 9.53
CA VAL A 428 3.93 -15.19 8.13
C VAL A 428 5.18 -14.54 7.49
N VAL A 429 5.87 -15.30 6.63
CA VAL A 429 6.98 -14.87 5.77
C VAL A 429 6.80 -15.53 4.41
N GLY A 430 7.20 -14.85 3.34
CA GLY A 430 7.10 -15.36 1.96
C GLY A 430 5.87 -14.86 1.22
N TRP A 431 5.62 -15.41 0.03
CA TRP A 431 4.50 -14.99 -0.81
C TRP A 431 3.15 -15.28 -0.16
N THR A 432 2.36 -14.22 0.02
CA THR A 432 1.04 -14.28 0.65
C THR A 432 0.01 -13.60 -0.25
N SER A 433 -1.15 -14.24 -0.40
CA SER A 433 -2.33 -13.62 -1.00
C SER A 433 -3.11 -12.88 0.09
N LEU A 434 -3.12 -11.55 0.02
CA LEU A 434 -3.80 -10.67 0.96
C LEU A 434 -5.32 -10.73 0.74
N ASP A 435 -6.10 -10.63 1.82
CA ASP A 435 -7.57 -10.67 1.77
C ASP A 435 -8.21 -9.35 1.31
N LEU A 436 -7.70 -8.78 0.21
CA LEU A 436 -8.29 -7.61 -0.42
C LEU A 436 -9.71 -7.92 -0.94
N PRO A 437 -10.67 -6.98 -0.87
CA PRO A 437 -12.02 -7.19 -1.38
C PRO A 437 -12.02 -7.57 -2.87
N THR A 438 -12.89 -8.49 -3.27
CA THR A 438 -12.95 -9.00 -4.65
C THR A 438 -13.11 -7.88 -5.68
N TYR A 439 -13.89 -6.83 -5.40
CA TYR A 439 -14.09 -5.73 -6.35
C TYR A 439 -12.83 -4.88 -6.62
N VAL A 440 -11.80 -5.01 -5.77
CA VAL A 440 -10.49 -4.33 -5.93
C VAL A 440 -9.51 -5.20 -6.70
N VAL A 441 -9.64 -6.53 -6.61
CA VAL A 441 -8.77 -7.50 -7.30
C VAL A 441 -9.33 -7.85 -8.69
N ASP A 442 -10.64 -8.02 -8.78
CA ASP A 442 -11.40 -8.40 -9.97
C ASP A 442 -12.06 -7.17 -10.61
N THR A 443 -11.22 -6.25 -11.09
CA THR A 443 -11.64 -5.06 -11.85
C THR A 443 -10.69 -4.81 -13.02
N TRP A 444 -11.19 -4.11 -14.04
CA TRP A 444 -10.44 -3.70 -15.23
C TRP A 444 -10.02 -2.22 -15.20
N ASP A 445 -10.46 -1.46 -14.19
CA ASP A 445 -10.16 -0.03 -14.12
C ASP A 445 -8.81 0.25 -13.46
N ASN A 446 -8.55 -0.35 -12.29
CA ASN A 446 -7.29 -0.24 -11.55
C ASN A 446 -7.16 -1.35 -10.50
N PRO A 447 -6.95 -2.61 -10.91
CA PRO A 447 -6.85 -3.72 -9.97
C PRO A 447 -5.61 -3.61 -9.09
N TRP A 448 -5.74 -3.99 -7.82
CA TRP A 448 -4.59 -4.16 -6.95
C TRP A 448 -4.05 -5.57 -7.08
N ASN A 449 -2.72 -5.69 -7.19
CA ASN A 449 -2.06 -6.98 -7.03
C ASN A 449 -2.25 -7.44 -5.57
N SER A 450 -2.91 -8.59 -5.42
CA SER A 450 -3.23 -9.16 -4.10
C SER A 450 -2.10 -9.97 -3.49
N PHE A 451 -1.04 -10.24 -4.25
CA PHE A 451 0.09 -11.05 -3.82
C PHE A 451 1.25 -10.15 -3.37
N VAL A 452 1.68 -10.35 -2.13
CA VAL A 452 2.78 -9.59 -1.53
C VAL A 452 3.75 -10.57 -0.89
N TYR A 453 5.04 -10.32 -1.07
CA TYR A 453 6.07 -11.04 -0.36
C TYR A 453 6.21 -10.45 1.05
N ILE A 454 5.81 -11.22 2.07
CA ILE A 454 5.87 -10.77 3.46
C ILE A 454 7.31 -10.89 3.97
N ARG A 455 7.93 -9.75 4.28
CA ARG A 455 9.33 -9.63 4.72
C ARG A 455 9.42 -9.59 6.24
N ASP A 456 10.58 -9.98 6.77
CA ASP A 456 10.82 -9.94 8.21
C ASP A 456 10.70 -8.52 8.80
N CYS A 457 11.19 -7.51 8.06
CA CYS A 457 11.16 -6.11 8.46
C CYS A 457 9.75 -5.50 8.52
N MET A 458 8.71 -6.14 7.98
CA MET A 458 7.35 -5.60 8.01
C MET A 458 6.74 -5.52 9.42
N SER A 459 7.35 -6.13 10.44
CA SER A 459 6.98 -5.93 11.85
C SER A 459 7.82 -4.85 12.55
N ASP A 460 8.85 -4.33 11.89
CA ASP A 460 9.71 -3.31 12.45
C ASP A 460 9.06 -1.92 12.31
N ILE A 461 9.46 -1.01 13.19
CA ILE A 461 9.09 0.40 13.13
C ILE A 461 10.37 1.20 12.99
N ILE A 462 10.51 1.95 11.90
CA ILE A 462 11.69 2.77 11.63
C ILE A 462 11.40 4.20 12.03
N LEU A 463 12.21 4.76 12.91
CA LEU A 463 12.09 6.13 13.41
C LEU A 463 13.30 6.92 12.95
N MET A 464 13.11 8.12 12.42
CA MET A 464 14.19 8.93 11.85
C MET A 464 13.97 10.42 12.15
N PRO A 465 15.04 11.22 12.29
CA PRO A 465 14.91 12.67 12.33
C PRO A 465 14.46 13.17 10.95
N THR A 466 13.27 13.78 10.86
CA THR A 466 12.71 14.25 9.57
C THR A 466 13.68 15.21 8.83
N ILE A 467 14.35 16.08 9.59
CA ILE A 467 15.30 17.06 9.04
C ILE A 467 16.50 16.40 8.35
N LYS A 468 16.88 15.19 8.76
CA LYS A 468 17.99 14.44 8.17
C LYS A 468 17.54 13.52 7.03
N LEU A 469 16.30 13.05 7.06
CA LEU A 469 15.74 12.23 5.98
C LEU A 469 15.43 13.07 4.73
N LEU A 470 14.79 14.23 4.89
CA LEU A 470 14.26 15.01 3.77
C LEU A 470 15.30 15.32 2.65
N PRO A 471 16.56 15.70 2.95
CA PRO A 471 17.56 15.94 1.92
C PRO A 471 17.98 14.69 1.13
N LEU A 472 17.73 13.49 1.65
CA LEU A 472 18.08 12.21 1.01
C LEU A 472 17.03 11.73 0.01
N ILE A 473 15.85 12.33 0.05
CA ILE A 473 14.67 11.94 -0.75
C ILE A 473 14.18 13.08 -1.65
N GLU A 474 14.81 14.26 -1.55
CA GLU A 474 14.50 15.40 -2.39
C GLU A 474 14.89 15.07 -3.85
N PRO A 475 13.95 15.20 -4.82
CA PRO A 475 14.25 14.90 -6.21
C PRO A 475 15.44 15.73 -6.70
N SER A 476 16.47 15.06 -7.21
CA SER A 476 17.63 15.78 -7.74
C SER A 476 17.20 16.65 -8.93
N SER A 477 17.54 17.94 -8.90
CA SER A 477 17.20 18.94 -9.92
C SER A 477 17.82 18.68 -11.31
N LYS A 478 18.47 17.52 -11.51
CA LYS A 478 19.21 17.17 -12.74
C LYS A 478 18.38 16.39 -13.78
N GLY A 479 17.06 16.29 -13.61
CA GLY A 479 16.22 15.46 -14.48
C GLY A 479 14.88 16.08 -14.92
N ARG A 480 14.79 17.40 -15.09
CA ARG A 480 13.68 18.02 -15.84
C ARG A 480 14.15 18.53 -17.19
#